data_AF-K0JY17-F1
#
_entry.id   AF-K0JY17-F1
#
_cell.length_a   1.000
_cell.length_b   1.000
_cell.length_c   1.000
_cell.angle_alpha   90.00
_cell.angle_beta   90.00
_cell.angle_gamma   90.00
#
_symmetry.space_group_name_H-M   'P 1'
#
loop_
_entity.id
_entity.type
_entity.pdbx_description
1 polymer ?
#
loop_
_entity_poly.entity_id
_entity_poly.type
_entity_poly.pdbx_seq_one_letter_code
_entity_poly.pdbx_strand_id
1 'polypeptide(L)'
;MRVVRAPGGGEARGGLHRRPARRRPVNPTSPGAERPAENWRIDNPVGVVEADRATSTAAAPMLAGFSFASAVVLLTAEDKPQWTEPALTCFFLAAAALLFAVQFGNAGLMYSAGPAERLAWLPDPDNVAHVELAKRVQHRDSAVAARFRRRARACYDTGVVLLMVALTVASVPADWNVWRIVVVAVLSVVVVLELLWIVGGRTRLRARWLLPDYKSVGRRLPRPAVPPAADEPQDGEARPDRQAPS
;
A
#
# COMPACT_ATOMS: atom_id res chain seq x y z
N MET A 1 39.03 -37.98 -2.72
CA MET A 1 39.88 -36.91 -2.15
C MET A 1 40.72 -36.33 -3.27
N ARG A 2 40.32 -35.20 -3.87
CA ARG A 2 41.12 -34.49 -4.88
C ARG A 2 40.82 -33.00 -4.77
N VAL A 3 41.75 -32.29 -4.15
CA VAL A 3 41.75 -30.84 -3.99
C VAL A 3 42.29 -30.27 -5.30
N VAL A 4 41.48 -29.47 -6.00
CA VAL A 4 41.93 -28.64 -7.12
C VAL A 4 41.75 -27.19 -6.71
N ARG A 5 42.88 -26.54 -6.48
CA ARG A 5 43.02 -25.14 -6.07
C ARG A 5 43.41 -24.35 -7.31
N ALA A 6 42.59 -23.41 -7.73
CA ALA A 6 42.95 -22.42 -8.75
C ALA A 6 43.34 -21.10 -8.07
N PRO A 7 44.52 -20.53 -8.39
CA PRO A 7 44.89 -19.17 -8.01
C PRO A 7 44.76 -18.21 -9.20
N GLY A 8 44.47 -16.94 -8.89
CA GLY A 8 44.53 -15.82 -9.83
C GLY A 8 43.16 -15.15 -9.98
N GLY A 9 43.01 -13.85 -9.81
CA GLY A 9 43.99 -12.78 -9.70
C GLY A 9 43.34 -11.52 -10.23
N GLY A 10 43.47 -10.41 -9.51
CA GLY A 10 43.28 -9.04 -10.02
C GLY A 10 41.83 -8.62 -10.31
N GLU A 11 41.31 -7.65 -9.55
CA GLU A 11 41.16 -6.27 -10.07
C GLU A 11 40.48 -5.35 -9.05
N ALA A 12 41.17 -4.24 -8.81
CA ALA A 12 40.74 -2.93 -8.33
C ALA A 12 39.38 -2.84 -7.59
N ARG A 13 39.45 -2.98 -6.26
CA ARG A 13 38.46 -2.37 -5.36
C ARG A 13 38.59 -0.85 -5.43
N GLY A 14 37.85 -0.24 -6.36
CA GLY A 14 37.56 1.19 -6.37
C GLY A 14 36.78 1.56 -5.11
N GLY A 15 37.52 1.96 -4.07
CA GLY A 15 36.98 2.48 -2.82
C GLY A 15 36.19 3.76 -3.07
N LEU A 16 34.90 3.62 -3.39
CA LEU A 16 33.93 4.68 -3.26
C LEU A 16 33.86 5.05 -1.79
N HIS A 17 34.67 6.04 -1.41
CA HIS A 17 34.52 6.84 -0.20
C HIS A 17 33.07 7.33 -0.14
N ARG A 18 32.21 6.53 0.49
CA ARG A 18 30.92 6.98 1.00
C ARG A 18 31.28 8.06 2.01
N ARG A 19 31.25 9.32 1.58
CA ARG A 19 31.28 10.47 2.49
C ARG A 19 30.23 10.19 3.56
N PRO A 20 30.61 10.02 4.83
CA PRO A 20 29.63 9.84 5.88
C PRO A 20 28.71 11.05 5.80
N ALA A 21 27.42 10.79 5.59
CA ALA A 21 26.41 11.84 5.61
C ALA A 21 26.65 12.61 6.92
N ARG A 22 27.12 13.86 6.78
CA ARG A 22 27.44 14.75 7.88
C ARG A 22 26.14 14.94 8.65
N ARG A 23 25.90 14.07 9.65
CA ARG A 23 24.78 14.22 10.57
C ARG A 23 24.94 15.61 11.12
N ARG A 24 24.04 16.53 10.76
CA ARG A 24 23.97 17.83 11.42
C ARG A 24 23.96 17.52 12.92
N PRO A 25 24.90 18.06 13.71
CA PRO A 25 24.84 17.91 15.16
C PRO A 25 23.47 18.42 15.59
N VAL A 26 22.61 17.50 16.00
CA VAL A 26 21.35 17.83 16.66
C VAL A 26 21.80 18.46 17.96
N ASN A 27 21.77 19.78 18.03
CA ASN A 27 22.17 20.54 19.21
C ASN A 27 21.21 20.12 20.35
N PRO A 28 21.66 19.31 21.33
CA PRO A 28 20.76 18.71 22.32
C PRO A 28 20.40 19.70 23.45
N THR A 29 20.85 20.95 23.36
CA THR A 29 20.90 21.94 24.45
C THR A 29 19.94 23.11 24.28
N SER A 30 18.84 22.96 23.56
CA SER A 30 17.67 23.83 23.78
C SER A 30 16.67 23.11 24.70
N PRO A 31 16.87 23.16 26.03
CA PRO A 31 15.81 22.79 26.96
C PRO A 31 14.65 23.75 26.72
N GLY A 32 13.57 23.25 26.13
CA GLY A 32 12.36 24.05 25.85
C GLY A 32 12.10 24.40 24.39
N ALA A 33 12.86 23.88 23.42
CA ALA A 33 12.37 23.87 22.03
C ALA A 33 11.25 22.84 21.92
N GLU A 34 10.03 23.24 22.29
CA GLU A 34 8.80 22.48 22.05
C GLU A 34 8.82 22.01 20.59
N ARG A 35 8.88 20.70 20.38
CA ARG A 35 8.68 20.17 19.03
C ARG A 35 7.27 20.60 18.63
N PRO A 36 7.09 21.21 17.44
CA PRO A 36 5.76 21.56 16.99
C PRO A 36 4.87 20.32 17.07
N ALA A 37 3.69 20.48 17.68
CA ALA A 37 2.74 19.39 17.90
C ALA A 37 2.58 18.58 16.60
N GLU A 38 2.77 17.27 16.69
CA GLU A 38 2.67 16.41 15.50
C GLU A 38 1.18 16.39 15.11
N ASN A 39 0.85 16.68 13.85
CA ASN A 39 -0.54 16.60 13.37
C ASN A 39 -0.89 15.14 13.05
N TRP A 40 -2.14 14.75 13.22
CA TRP A 40 -2.60 13.42 12.79
C TRP A 40 -2.25 13.16 11.33
N ARG A 41 -1.66 11.99 11.06
CA ARG A 41 -1.33 11.63 9.69
C ARG A 41 -2.58 11.18 8.96
N ILE A 42 -2.90 11.84 7.86
CA ILE A 42 -4.00 11.46 6.97
C ILE A 42 -3.43 10.63 5.82
N ASP A 43 -3.91 9.40 5.69
CA ASP A 43 -3.58 8.55 4.54
C ASP A 43 -4.38 9.03 3.32
N ASN A 44 -3.68 9.30 2.22
CA ASN A 44 -4.29 9.64 0.95
C ASN A 44 -4.13 8.49 -0.06
N PRO A 45 -5.19 8.11 -0.80
CA PRO A 45 -6.56 8.65 -0.72
C PRO A 45 -7.31 8.22 0.57
N VAL A 46 -8.25 9.05 1.03
CA VAL A 46 -8.99 8.82 2.30
C VAL A 46 -9.72 7.46 2.32
N GLY A 47 -10.20 6.99 1.17
CA GLY A 47 -10.88 5.69 1.03
C GLY A 47 -9.98 4.47 0.95
N VAL A 48 -8.65 4.59 1.13
CA VAL A 48 -7.72 3.47 0.94
C VAL A 48 -7.98 2.31 1.91
N VAL A 49 -8.36 2.60 3.15
CA VAL A 49 -8.61 1.57 4.17
C VAL A 49 -9.85 0.75 3.83
N GLU A 50 -10.91 1.40 3.34
CA GLU A 50 -12.14 0.72 2.95
C GLU A 50 -11.95 -0.11 1.68
N ALA A 51 -11.19 0.41 0.71
CA ALA A 51 -10.81 -0.34 -0.48
C ALA A 51 -9.98 -1.59 -0.14
N ASP A 52 -9.00 -1.45 0.76
CA ASP A 52 -8.20 -2.59 1.23
C ASP A 52 -9.08 -3.63 1.94
N ARG A 53 -10.02 -3.18 2.79
CA ARG A 53 -10.98 -4.04 3.47
C ARG A 53 -11.82 -4.82 2.49
N ALA A 54 -12.49 -4.16 1.55
CA ALA A 54 -13.31 -4.83 0.53
C ALA A 54 -12.48 -5.86 -0.28
N THR A 55 -11.24 -5.50 -0.61
CA THR A 55 -10.34 -6.39 -1.35
C THR A 55 -9.95 -7.61 -0.53
N SER A 56 -9.54 -7.43 0.74
CA SER A 56 -9.03 -8.52 1.58
C SER A 56 -10.11 -9.39 2.20
N THR A 57 -11.32 -8.87 2.44
CA THR A 57 -12.39 -9.63 3.10
C THR A 57 -13.40 -10.26 2.15
N ALA A 58 -13.52 -9.75 0.91
CA ALA A 58 -14.52 -10.25 -0.05
C ALA A 58 -13.88 -10.71 -1.36
N ALA A 59 -13.19 -9.82 -2.08
CA ALA A 59 -12.74 -10.12 -3.44
C ALA A 59 -11.66 -11.21 -3.48
N ALA A 60 -10.59 -11.08 -2.69
CA ALA A 60 -9.47 -12.02 -2.70
C ALA A 60 -9.87 -13.45 -2.26
N PRO A 61 -10.65 -13.66 -1.18
CA PRO A 61 -11.15 -14.99 -0.83
C PRO A 61 -12.02 -15.62 -1.92
N MET A 62 -12.92 -14.84 -2.55
CA MET A 62 -13.80 -15.34 -3.60
C MET A 62 -13.01 -15.81 -4.83
N LEU A 63 -12.03 -15.00 -5.27
CA LEU A 63 -11.15 -15.37 -6.39
C LEU A 63 -10.24 -16.56 -6.05
N ALA A 64 -9.79 -16.68 -4.79
CA ALA A 64 -9.01 -17.84 -4.35
C ALA A 64 -9.87 -19.12 -4.40
N GLY A 65 -11.12 -19.05 -3.92
CA GLY A 65 -12.08 -20.14 -4.00
C GLY A 65 -12.36 -20.55 -5.44
N PHE A 66 -12.59 -19.59 -6.33
CA PHE A 66 -12.76 -19.85 -7.76
C PHE A 66 -11.52 -20.52 -8.39
N SER A 67 -10.32 -20.08 -8.01
CA SER A 67 -9.06 -20.66 -8.48
C SER A 67 -8.95 -22.14 -8.06
N PHE A 68 -9.24 -22.47 -6.81
CA PHE A 68 -9.25 -23.86 -6.32
C PHE A 68 -10.33 -24.70 -7.01
N ALA A 69 -11.55 -24.18 -7.14
CA ALA A 69 -12.64 -24.90 -7.81
C ALA A 69 -12.28 -25.23 -9.26
N SER A 70 -11.74 -24.26 -10.00
CA SER A 70 -11.29 -24.45 -11.38
C SER A 70 -10.16 -25.48 -11.47
N ALA A 71 -9.21 -25.46 -10.53
CA ALA A 71 -8.15 -26.46 -10.47
C ALA A 71 -8.69 -27.88 -10.23
N VAL A 72 -9.65 -28.04 -9.31
CA VAL A 72 -10.27 -29.34 -9.01
C VAL A 72 -11.03 -29.85 -10.23
N VAL A 73 -11.85 -29.01 -10.86
CA VAL A 73 -12.60 -29.38 -12.09
C VAL A 73 -11.65 -29.84 -13.19
N LEU A 74 -10.57 -29.09 -13.44
CA LEU A 74 -9.57 -29.44 -14.45
C LEU A 74 -8.81 -30.73 -14.09
N LEU A 75 -8.54 -30.96 -12.81
CA LEU A 75 -7.87 -32.17 -12.33
C LEU A 75 -8.74 -33.42 -12.54
N THR A 76 -10.05 -33.30 -12.38
CA THR A 76 -11.04 -34.39 -12.49
C THR A 76 -11.63 -34.56 -13.89
N ALA A 77 -11.29 -33.70 -14.84
CA ALA A 77 -11.77 -33.82 -16.21
C ALA A 77 -11.25 -35.11 -16.87
N GLU A 78 -12.13 -35.83 -17.56
CA GLU A 78 -11.77 -37.01 -18.36
C GLU A 78 -10.91 -36.60 -19.56
N ASP A 79 -11.36 -35.59 -20.31
CA ASP A 79 -10.65 -35.00 -21.44
C ASP A 79 -9.86 -33.77 -20.99
N LYS A 80 -8.57 -33.98 -20.71
CA LYS A 80 -7.67 -32.93 -20.24
C LYS A 80 -7.07 -32.14 -21.42
N PRO A 81 -7.02 -30.79 -21.35
CA PRO A 81 -6.32 -29.98 -22.34
C PRO A 81 -4.82 -30.27 -22.32
N GLN A 82 -4.15 -29.98 -23.43
CA GLN A 82 -2.72 -30.28 -23.64
C GLN A 82 -1.82 -29.62 -22.56
N TRP A 83 -2.21 -28.47 -22.03
CA TRP A 83 -1.42 -27.68 -21.07
C TRP A 83 -1.99 -27.74 -19.65
N THR A 84 -2.52 -28.91 -19.26
CA THR A 84 -3.18 -29.10 -17.95
C THR A 84 -2.24 -28.84 -16.77
N GLU A 85 -1.02 -29.39 -16.77
CA GLU A 85 -0.11 -29.26 -15.61
C GLU A 85 0.35 -27.82 -15.35
N PRO A 86 0.76 -27.02 -16.37
CA PRO A 86 1.04 -25.60 -16.18
C PRO A 86 -0.19 -24.82 -15.71
N ALA A 87 -1.38 -25.11 -16.24
CA ALA A 87 -2.62 -24.45 -15.83
C ALA A 87 -2.95 -24.73 -14.36
N LEU A 88 -2.90 -26.00 -13.92
CA LEU A 88 -3.10 -26.40 -12.53
C LEU A 88 -2.11 -25.69 -11.60
N THR A 89 -0.83 -25.67 -11.97
CA THR A 89 0.21 -24.97 -11.21
C THR A 89 -0.12 -23.49 -11.06
N CYS A 90 -0.55 -22.83 -12.15
CA CYS A 90 -0.95 -21.42 -12.11
C CYS A 90 -2.19 -21.18 -11.24
N PHE A 91 -3.21 -22.04 -11.29
CA PHE A 91 -4.38 -21.93 -10.42
C PHE A 91 -4.03 -22.04 -8.93
N PHE A 92 -3.19 -23.02 -8.55
CA PHE A 92 -2.79 -23.18 -7.15
C PHE A 92 -1.91 -22.02 -6.66
N LEU A 93 -0.97 -21.55 -7.48
CA LEU A 93 -0.15 -20.38 -7.15
C LEU A 93 -1.01 -19.10 -7.07
N ALA A 94 -2.01 -18.94 -7.94
CA ALA A 94 -2.96 -17.84 -7.88
C ALA A 94 -3.73 -17.86 -6.55
N ALA A 95 -4.30 -19.00 -6.18
CA ALA A 95 -5.02 -19.18 -4.93
C ALA A 95 -4.14 -18.87 -3.70
N ALA A 96 -2.91 -19.40 -3.68
CA ALA A 96 -1.95 -19.13 -2.61
C ALA A 96 -1.61 -17.64 -2.51
N ALA A 97 -1.32 -16.98 -3.63
CA ALA A 97 -1.03 -15.55 -3.65
C ALA A 97 -2.21 -14.70 -3.16
N LEU A 98 -3.44 -15.05 -3.57
CA LEU A 98 -4.67 -14.38 -3.11
C LEU A 98 -4.88 -14.58 -1.60
N LEU A 99 -4.63 -15.77 -1.06
CA LEU A 99 -4.68 -16.02 0.38
C LEU A 99 -3.64 -15.19 1.14
N PHE A 100 -2.40 -15.09 0.64
CA PHE A 100 -1.41 -14.17 1.23
C PHE A 100 -1.85 -12.71 1.16
N ALA A 101 -2.55 -12.31 0.10
CA ALA A 101 -3.13 -10.96 0.01
C ALA A 101 -4.15 -10.70 1.12
N VAL A 102 -5.01 -11.69 1.43
CA VAL A 102 -5.95 -11.64 2.57
C VAL A 102 -5.18 -11.47 3.89
N GLN A 103 -4.17 -12.31 4.13
CA GLN A 103 -3.41 -12.28 5.38
C GLN A 103 -2.68 -10.96 5.59
N PHE A 104 -2.01 -10.45 4.55
CA PHE A 104 -1.34 -9.15 4.62
C PHE A 104 -2.32 -7.98 4.71
N GLY A 105 -3.47 -8.06 4.01
CA GLY A 105 -4.52 -7.05 4.08
C GLY A 105 -5.06 -6.92 5.50
N ASN A 106 -5.45 -8.04 6.10
CA ASN A 106 -5.96 -8.09 7.48
C ASN A 106 -4.90 -7.63 8.50
N ALA A 107 -3.65 -8.06 8.34
CA ALA A 107 -2.55 -7.58 9.18
C ALA A 107 -2.34 -6.06 9.05
N GLY A 108 -2.50 -5.50 7.85
CA GLY A 108 -2.43 -4.05 7.63
C GLY A 108 -3.59 -3.28 8.27
N LEU A 109 -4.81 -3.85 8.23
CA LEU A 109 -6.00 -3.25 8.83
C LEU A 109 -5.91 -3.13 10.36
N MET A 110 -5.23 -4.06 11.03
CA MET A 110 -5.00 -3.99 12.48
C MET A 110 -4.25 -2.72 12.92
N TYR A 111 -3.43 -2.13 12.03
CA TYR A 111 -2.67 -0.90 12.30
C TYR A 111 -3.36 0.36 11.75
N SER A 112 -4.53 0.23 11.13
CA SER A 112 -5.19 1.31 10.37
C SER A 112 -6.24 2.09 11.18
N ALA A 113 -6.25 1.96 12.51
CA ALA A 113 -7.17 2.69 13.39
C ALA A 113 -7.05 4.21 13.20
N GLY A 114 -8.19 4.86 12.97
CA GLY A 114 -8.29 6.30 12.73
C GLY A 114 -8.12 7.15 13.99
N PRO A 115 -7.99 8.49 13.86
CA PRO A 115 -7.84 9.38 15.01
C PRO A 115 -8.97 9.26 16.05
N ALA A 116 -10.23 9.27 15.61
CA ALA A 116 -11.39 9.20 16.50
C ALA A 116 -11.43 7.87 17.27
N GLU A 117 -11.18 6.75 16.59
CA GLU A 117 -11.09 5.43 17.20
C GLU A 117 -9.97 5.40 18.25
N ARG A 118 -8.77 5.91 17.93
CA ARG A 118 -7.64 5.95 18.88
C ARG A 118 -7.92 6.81 20.10
N LEU A 119 -8.58 7.96 19.93
CA LEU A 119 -8.95 8.83 21.05
C LEU A 119 -9.97 8.15 21.98
N ALA A 120 -10.87 7.33 21.44
CA ALA A 120 -11.84 6.57 22.24
C ALA A 120 -11.19 5.50 23.14
N TRP A 121 -9.95 5.08 22.83
CA TRP A 121 -9.19 4.13 23.65
C TRP A 121 -8.28 4.80 24.69
N LEU A 122 -8.23 6.14 24.74
CA LEU A 122 -7.44 6.85 25.74
C LEU A 122 -8.16 6.85 27.10
N PRO A 123 -7.44 6.63 28.21
CA PRO A 123 -8.03 6.69 29.55
C PRO A 123 -8.51 8.10 29.91
N ASP A 124 -7.86 9.13 29.35
CA ASP A 124 -8.22 10.54 29.49
C ASP A 124 -7.91 11.22 28.15
N PRO A 125 -8.94 11.52 27.32
CA PRO A 125 -8.78 12.14 26.01
C PRO A 125 -8.47 13.63 26.08
N ASP A 126 -8.67 14.29 27.23
CA ASP A 126 -8.38 15.71 27.42
C ASP A 126 -6.90 15.93 27.84
N ASN A 127 -6.23 14.87 28.28
CA ASN A 127 -4.81 14.90 28.60
C ASN A 127 -3.94 15.02 27.34
N VAL A 128 -3.34 16.21 27.15
CA VAL A 128 -2.46 16.54 26.02
C VAL A 128 -1.32 15.53 25.84
N ALA A 129 -0.72 15.04 26.93
CA ALA A 129 0.39 14.09 26.86
C ALA A 129 -0.06 12.73 26.29
N HIS A 130 -1.27 12.28 26.63
CA HIS A 130 -1.87 11.06 26.07
C HIS A 130 -2.19 11.20 24.60
N VAL A 131 -2.76 12.34 24.20
CA VAL A 131 -3.05 12.65 22.80
C VAL A 131 -1.76 12.67 21.97
N GLU A 132 -0.73 13.36 22.43
CA GLU A 132 0.57 13.41 21.73
C GLU A 132 1.24 12.03 21.66
N LEU A 133 1.08 11.19 22.68
CA LEU A 133 1.53 9.79 22.61
C LEU A 133 0.77 9.01 21.55
N ALA A 134 -0.57 9.12 21.50
CA ALA A 134 -1.40 8.44 20.52
C ALA A 134 -1.04 8.82 19.07
N LYS A 135 -0.76 10.10 18.82
CA LYS A 135 -0.30 10.58 17.51
C LYS A 135 1.04 9.98 17.10
N ARG A 136 2.01 9.88 18.02
CA ARG A 136 3.30 9.23 17.75
C ARG A 136 3.16 7.75 17.45
N VAL A 137 2.27 7.05 18.17
CA VAL A 137 1.96 5.64 17.88
C VAL A 137 1.31 5.50 16.51
N GLN A 138 0.34 6.36 16.18
CA GLN A 138 -0.33 6.37 14.88
C GLN A 138 0.65 6.59 13.71
N HIS A 139 1.67 7.42 13.87
CA HIS A 139 2.72 7.58 12.87
C HIS A 139 3.52 6.29 12.65
N ARG A 140 3.86 5.56 13.71
CA ARG A 140 4.56 4.28 13.61
C ARG A 140 3.68 3.22 12.95
N ASP A 141 2.43 3.12 13.37
CA ASP A 141 1.46 2.17 12.85
C ASP A 141 1.18 2.41 11.37
N SER A 142 1.03 3.67 10.94
CA SER A 142 0.85 4.02 9.52
C SER A 142 2.01 3.53 8.63
N ALA A 143 3.24 3.56 9.15
CA ALA A 143 4.40 3.07 8.41
C ALA A 143 4.41 1.54 8.28
N VAL A 144 3.93 0.84 9.31
CA VAL A 144 3.77 -0.63 9.30
C VAL A 144 2.61 -1.04 8.40
N ALA A 145 1.44 -0.40 8.54
CA ALA A 145 0.26 -0.58 7.69
C ALA A 145 0.63 -0.41 6.21
N ALA A 146 1.36 0.64 5.85
CA ALA A 146 1.79 0.89 4.48
C ALA A 146 2.69 -0.23 3.91
N ARG A 147 3.50 -0.91 4.75
CA ARG A 147 4.31 -2.05 4.29
C ARG A 147 3.45 -3.27 4.01
N PHE A 148 2.51 -3.58 4.91
CA PHE A 148 1.56 -4.68 4.71
C PHE A 148 0.66 -4.44 3.51
N ARG A 149 0.10 -3.23 3.35
CA ARG A 149 -0.69 -2.83 2.18
C ARG A 149 0.06 -3.02 0.86
N ARG A 150 1.35 -2.63 0.79
CA ARG A 150 2.18 -2.87 -0.39
C ARG A 150 2.34 -4.36 -0.71
N ARG A 151 2.56 -5.19 0.31
CA ARG A 151 2.68 -6.65 0.14
C ARG A 151 1.35 -7.28 -0.26
N ALA A 152 0.26 -6.91 0.40
CA ALA A 152 -1.10 -7.36 0.09
C ALA A 152 -1.45 -7.06 -1.37
N ARG A 153 -1.21 -5.83 -1.83
CA ARG A 153 -1.44 -5.44 -3.22
C ARG A 153 -0.56 -6.22 -4.19
N ALA A 154 0.73 -6.40 -3.89
CA ALA A 154 1.61 -7.18 -4.75
C ALA A 154 1.14 -8.63 -4.89
N CYS A 155 0.73 -9.27 -3.78
CA CYS A 155 0.16 -10.61 -3.77
C CYS A 155 -1.17 -10.68 -4.52
N TYR A 156 -2.07 -9.72 -4.33
CA TYR A 156 -3.35 -9.64 -5.02
C TYR A 156 -3.16 -9.52 -6.55
N ASP A 157 -2.37 -8.53 -6.98
CA ASP A 157 -2.03 -8.31 -8.39
C ASP A 157 -1.44 -9.60 -9.02
N THR A 158 -0.53 -10.26 -8.29
CA THR A 158 0.12 -11.50 -8.75
C THR A 158 -0.89 -12.64 -8.87
N GLY A 159 -1.78 -12.79 -7.89
CA GLY A 159 -2.82 -13.80 -7.89
C GLY A 159 -3.82 -13.63 -9.03
N VAL A 160 -4.26 -12.39 -9.30
CA VAL A 160 -5.16 -12.08 -10.42
C VAL A 160 -4.51 -12.40 -11.76
N VAL A 161 -3.25 -11.99 -11.97
CA VAL A 161 -2.52 -12.29 -13.22
C VAL A 161 -2.35 -13.80 -13.40
N LEU A 162 -1.93 -14.52 -12.35
CA LEU A 162 -1.75 -15.98 -12.42
C LEU A 162 -3.06 -16.69 -12.72
N LEU A 163 -4.19 -16.22 -12.16
CA LEU A 163 -5.51 -16.76 -12.46
C LEU A 163 -5.88 -16.57 -13.94
N MET A 164 -5.66 -15.38 -14.49
CA MET A 164 -5.93 -15.10 -15.91
C MET A 164 -5.01 -15.91 -16.85
N VAL A 165 -3.74 -16.07 -16.47
CA VAL A 165 -2.80 -16.93 -17.19
C VAL A 165 -3.25 -18.39 -17.12
N ALA A 166 -3.67 -18.88 -15.95
CA ALA A 166 -4.18 -20.24 -15.78
C ALA A 166 -5.38 -20.51 -16.70
N LEU A 167 -6.33 -19.57 -16.76
CA LEU A 167 -7.50 -19.66 -17.66
C LEU A 167 -7.10 -19.65 -19.13
N THR A 168 -6.17 -18.77 -19.52
CA THR A 168 -5.64 -18.71 -20.89
C THR A 168 -4.99 -20.03 -21.29
N VAL A 169 -4.11 -20.57 -20.43
CA VAL A 169 -3.36 -21.80 -20.68
C VAL A 169 -4.27 -23.03 -20.70
N ALA A 170 -5.23 -23.10 -19.78
CA ALA A 170 -6.23 -24.17 -19.75
C ALA A 170 -7.12 -24.18 -21.01
N SER A 171 -7.27 -23.03 -21.66
CA SER A 171 -8.08 -22.88 -22.87
C SER A 171 -7.33 -23.20 -24.16
N VAL A 172 -6.02 -23.47 -24.11
CA VAL A 172 -5.23 -23.82 -25.30
C VAL A 172 -5.64 -25.22 -25.78
N PRO A 173 -6.27 -25.33 -26.96
CA PRO A 173 -6.71 -26.62 -27.46
C PRO A 173 -5.57 -27.42 -28.08
N ALA A 174 -5.72 -28.74 -28.15
CA ALA A 174 -4.90 -29.58 -29.03
C ALA A 174 -5.22 -29.29 -30.51
N ASP A 175 -6.53 -29.21 -30.84
CA ASP A 175 -7.01 -28.90 -32.18
C ASP A 175 -7.53 -27.47 -32.28
N TRP A 176 -6.95 -26.70 -33.20
CA TRP A 176 -7.30 -25.31 -33.43
C TRP A 176 -8.51 -25.17 -34.34
N ASN A 177 -9.55 -24.52 -33.81
CA ASN A 177 -10.66 -24.01 -34.61
C ASN A 177 -10.81 -22.51 -34.38
N VAL A 178 -11.55 -21.83 -35.27
CA VAL A 178 -11.69 -20.36 -35.24
C VAL A 178 -12.20 -19.88 -33.87
N TRP A 179 -13.18 -20.56 -33.28
CA TRP A 179 -13.76 -20.15 -32.00
C TRP A 179 -12.77 -20.29 -30.82
N ARG A 180 -11.97 -21.35 -30.79
CA ARG A 180 -10.92 -21.56 -29.77
C ARG A 180 -9.82 -20.53 -29.90
N ILE A 181 -9.43 -20.18 -31.14
CA ILE A 181 -8.47 -19.10 -31.41
C ILE A 181 -9.01 -17.79 -30.82
N VAL A 182 -10.28 -17.46 -31.08
CA VAL A 182 -10.91 -16.24 -30.54
C VAL A 182 -10.88 -16.22 -29.02
N VAL A 183 -11.23 -17.32 -28.34
CA VAL A 183 -11.19 -17.41 -26.87
C VAL A 183 -9.78 -17.18 -26.33
N VAL A 184 -8.78 -17.88 -26.86
CA VAL A 184 -7.38 -17.72 -26.43
C VAL A 184 -6.88 -16.29 -26.69
N ALA A 185 -7.23 -15.70 -27.84
CA ALA A 185 -6.84 -14.34 -28.19
C ALA A 185 -7.45 -13.31 -27.23
N VAL A 186 -8.75 -13.42 -26.93
CA VAL A 186 -9.43 -12.52 -25.98
C VAL A 186 -8.81 -12.63 -24.59
N LEU A 187 -8.62 -13.86 -24.08
CA LEU A 187 -7.99 -14.06 -22.76
C LEU A 187 -6.56 -13.52 -22.72
N SER A 188 -5.79 -13.70 -23.79
CA SER A 188 -4.43 -13.15 -23.91
C SER A 188 -4.43 -11.63 -23.87
N VAL A 189 -5.37 -10.97 -24.57
CA VAL A 189 -5.51 -9.50 -24.53
C VAL A 189 -5.84 -9.03 -23.11
N VAL A 190 -6.74 -9.72 -22.40
CA VAL A 190 -7.08 -9.38 -21.01
C VAL A 190 -5.85 -9.49 -20.10
N VAL A 191 -5.06 -10.56 -20.22
CA VAL A 191 -3.79 -10.72 -19.47
C VAL A 191 -2.83 -9.56 -19.75
N VAL A 192 -2.67 -9.17 -21.01
CA VAL A 192 -1.78 -8.05 -21.40
C VAL A 192 -2.27 -6.74 -20.82
N LEU A 193 -3.57 -6.45 -20.91
CA LEU A 193 -4.16 -5.22 -20.35
C LEU A 193 -3.97 -5.16 -18.82
N GLU A 194 -4.17 -6.28 -18.13
CA GLU A 194 -3.98 -6.37 -16.68
C GLU A 194 -2.50 -6.16 -16.30
N LEU A 195 -1.57 -6.78 -17.03
CA LEU A 195 -0.14 -6.58 -16.83
C LEU A 195 0.28 -5.12 -17.06
N LEU A 196 -0.23 -4.49 -18.13
CA LEU A 196 0.02 -3.08 -18.41
C LEU A 196 -0.53 -2.18 -17.30
N TRP A 197 -1.70 -2.51 -16.75
CA TRP A 197 -2.28 -1.79 -15.63
C TRP A 197 -1.41 -1.90 -14.36
N ILE A 198 -0.98 -3.11 -13.99
CA ILE A 198 -0.17 -3.37 -12.80
C ILE A 198 1.22 -2.72 -12.93
N VAL A 199 1.88 -2.92 -14.08
CA VAL A 199 3.21 -2.34 -14.34
C VAL A 199 3.13 -0.83 -14.47
N GLY A 200 2.13 -0.30 -15.18
CA GLY A 200 1.87 1.13 -15.30
C GLY A 200 1.56 1.76 -13.94
N GLY A 201 0.83 1.06 -13.08
CA GLY A 201 0.53 1.50 -11.71
C GLY A 201 1.77 1.62 -10.82
N ARG A 202 2.77 0.75 -11.03
CA ARG A 202 4.05 0.71 -10.28
C ARG A 202 5.11 1.64 -10.86
N THR A 203 5.14 1.82 -12.17
CA THR A 203 6.12 2.66 -12.86
C THR A 203 5.62 4.10 -13.02
N ARG A 204 6.50 5.01 -13.45
CA ARG A 204 6.11 6.39 -13.81
C ARG A 204 5.35 6.46 -15.15
N LEU A 205 5.22 5.33 -15.86
CA LEU A 205 4.56 5.22 -17.17
C LEU A 205 3.03 5.14 -17.03
N ARG A 206 2.45 5.77 -16.01
CA ARG A 206 0.99 5.82 -15.86
C ARG A 206 0.39 6.50 -17.07
N ALA A 207 -0.44 5.77 -17.82
CA ALA A 207 -1.29 6.33 -18.85
C ALA A 207 -2.29 7.29 -18.16
N ARG A 208 -1.89 8.55 -18.02
CA ARG A 208 -2.64 9.61 -17.33
C ARG A 208 -4.06 9.79 -17.86
N TRP A 209 -4.30 9.38 -19.10
CA TRP A 209 -5.62 9.41 -19.73
C TRP A 209 -6.60 8.40 -19.13
N LEU A 210 -6.13 7.24 -18.66
CA LEU A 210 -7.00 6.17 -18.15
C LEU A 210 -7.22 6.26 -16.63
N LEU A 211 -6.24 6.79 -15.90
CA LEU A 211 -6.25 6.92 -14.44
C LEU A 211 -5.90 8.34 -14.03
N PRO A 212 -6.89 9.25 -13.94
CA PRO A 212 -6.65 10.59 -13.42
C PRO A 212 -6.13 10.48 -11.98
N ASP A 213 -5.03 11.19 -11.71
CA ASP A 213 -4.46 11.34 -10.36
C ASP A 213 -5.03 12.61 -9.71
N TYR A 214 -5.06 12.70 -8.38
CA TYR A 214 -5.46 13.91 -7.66
C TYR A 214 -4.65 15.14 -8.12
N LYS A 215 -3.40 14.93 -8.54
CA LYS A 215 -2.55 15.97 -9.14
C LYS A 215 -3.09 16.50 -10.47
N SER A 216 -3.76 15.65 -11.26
CA SER A 216 -4.38 16.04 -12.53
C SER A 216 -5.72 16.76 -12.35
N VAL A 217 -6.43 16.49 -11.23
CA VAL A 217 -7.72 17.13 -10.92
C VAL A 217 -7.54 18.59 -10.48
N GLY A 218 -6.32 19.01 -10.12
CA GLY A 218 -5.78 20.34 -10.43
C GLY A 218 -6.49 21.60 -9.91
N ARG A 219 -7.65 21.52 -9.26
CA ARG A 219 -8.18 22.62 -8.47
C ARG A 219 -7.45 22.60 -7.16
N ARG A 220 -6.58 23.59 -6.94
CA ARG A 220 -6.17 23.99 -5.59
C ARG A 220 -7.48 24.07 -4.80
N LEU A 221 -7.69 23.15 -3.86
CA LEU A 221 -8.78 23.31 -2.91
C LEU A 221 -8.61 24.73 -2.35
N PRO A 222 -9.65 25.58 -2.40
CA PRO A 222 -9.58 26.91 -1.81
C PRO A 222 -8.97 26.74 -0.43
N ARG A 223 -7.83 27.43 -0.20
CA ARG A 223 -7.24 27.42 1.13
C ARG A 223 -8.37 27.90 2.04
N PRO A 224 -8.80 27.13 3.05
CA PRO A 224 -9.84 27.59 3.95
C PRO A 224 -9.41 28.98 4.40
N ALA A 225 -10.27 29.97 4.17
CA ALA A 225 -9.97 31.34 4.57
C ALA A 225 -9.61 31.24 6.05
N VAL A 226 -8.38 31.60 6.40
CA VAL A 226 -8.01 31.73 7.80
C VAL A 226 -8.99 32.80 8.29
N PRO A 227 -9.94 32.47 9.20
CA PRO A 227 -10.79 33.50 9.73
C PRO A 227 -9.86 34.60 10.24
N PRO A 228 -10.12 35.89 9.93
CA PRO A 228 -9.30 36.96 10.44
C PRO A 228 -9.13 36.70 11.93
N ALA A 229 -7.87 36.68 12.40
CA ALA A 229 -7.57 36.46 13.80
C ALA A 229 -8.55 37.34 14.57
N ALA A 230 -9.43 36.72 15.37
CA ALA A 230 -10.41 37.45 16.15
C ALA A 230 -9.65 38.58 16.82
N ASP A 231 -10.02 39.82 16.49
CA ASP A 231 -9.26 41.03 16.81
C ASP A 231 -8.66 40.88 18.20
N GLU A 232 -7.33 41.02 18.32
CA GLU A 232 -6.68 41.16 19.62
C GLU A 232 -7.56 42.09 20.46
N PRO A 233 -8.01 41.68 21.66
CA PRO A 233 -8.81 42.55 22.50
C PRO A 233 -8.03 43.86 22.59
N GLN A 234 -8.62 44.93 22.05
CA GLN A 234 -8.02 46.24 22.14
C GLN A 234 -7.85 46.51 23.63
N ASP A 235 -6.62 46.44 24.11
CA ASP A 235 -6.17 46.79 25.46
C ASP A 235 -6.43 48.30 25.68
N GLY A 236 -7.70 48.66 25.77
CA GLY A 236 -8.22 49.99 26.01
C GLY A 236 -9.11 50.04 27.25
N GLU A 237 -9.23 48.93 27.99
CA GLU A 237 -9.95 48.94 29.26
C GLU A 237 -9.03 49.54 30.33
N ALA A 238 -9.31 50.81 30.64
CA ALA A 238 -8.60 51.67 31.54
C ALA A 238 -8.29 50.98 32.87
N ARG A 239 -7.00 50.91 33.19
CA ARG A 239 -6.46 50.48 34.48
C ARG A 239 -7.05 51.41 35.56
N PRO A 240 -7.91 50.92 36.49
CA PRO A 240 -8.44 51.78 37.53
C PRO A 240 -7.32 52.22 38.47
N ASP A 241 -7.25 53.52 38.72
CA ASP A 241 -6.29 54.18 39.58
C ASP A 241 -6.21 53.48 40.95
N ARG A 242 -4.99 53.03 41.29
CA ARG A 242 -4.66 52.63 42.67
C ARG A 242 -4.81 53.85 43.57
N GLN A 243 -5.90 53.94 44.31
CA GLN A 243 -5.99 54.79 45.49
C GLN A 243 -5.02 54.27 46.56
N ALA A 244 -4.11 55.13 46.99
CA ALA A 244 -3.20 54.87 48.10
C ALA A 244 -3.95 55.06 49.44
N PRO A 245 -3.72 54.20 50.44
CA PRO A 245 -4.27 54.40 51.78
C PRO A 245 -3.53 55.53 52.50
N SER A 246 -4.30 56.40 53.16
CA SER A 246 -3.82 57.46 54.07
C SER A 246 -3.51 56.92 55.46
#